data_AF-A0AAV2RXB9-F1
#
_entry.id   AF-A0AAV2RXB9-F1
#
_cell.length_a   1.000
_cell.length_b   1.000
_cell.length_c   1.000
_cell.angle_alpha   90.00
_cell.angle_beta   90.00
_cell.angle_gamma   90.00
#
_symmetry.space_group_name_H-M   'P 1'
#
loop_
_entity.id
_entity.type
_entity.pdbx_description
1 polymer ?
#
loop_
_entity_poly.entity_id
_entity_poly.type
_entity_poly.pdbx_seq_one_letter_code
_entity_poly.pdbx_strand_id
1 'polypeptide(L)'
;VVCQPSTCSRLVLGNWWTADGRGSAVEAVDLQLMHHGEGGTPPTDYAFTFKAGGVTYIIRVKMEASPQHYLGWNWETRMVETWVKYTVNGNEGSGICEWQYNHPHGRPDSYTNKDPEWSAPYRKAWCQVP
;
A
#
# COMPACT_ATOMS: atom_id res chain seq x y z
N VAL A 1 -6.34 -7.47 -16.14
CA VAL A 1 -5.03 -8.16 -15.99
C VAL A 1 -3.95 -7.10 -16.11
N VAL A 2 -3.05 -6.99 -15.14
CA VAL A 2 -1.89 -6.09 -15.19
C VAL A 2 -0.65 -6.96 -15.43
N CYS A 3 0.08 -6.71 -16.51
CA CYS A 3 1.39 -7.30 -16.77
C CYS A 3 2.40 -6.15 -16.71
N GLN A 4 3.13 -6.06 -15.59
CA GLN A 4 4.09 -4.98 -15.37
C GLN A 4 5.49 -5.41 -15.83
N PRO A 5 6.18 -4.63 -16.68
CA PRO A 5 7.60 -4.87 -16.97
C PRO A 5 8.44 -4.71 -15.70
N SER A 6 9.51 -5.51 -15.58
CA SER A 6 10.46 -5.41 -14.46
C SER A 6 11.23 -4.08 -14.39
N THR A 7 11.13 -3.25 -15.43
CA THR A 7 11.81 -1.95 -15.55
C THR A 7 10.91 -0.74 -15.22
N CYS A 8 9.67 -0.97 -14.83
CA CYS A 8 8.75 0.13 -14.52
C CYS A 8 9.06 0.71 -13.14
N SER A 9 9.47 1.99 -13.09
CA SER A 9 9.67 2.71 -11.82
C SER A 9 8.37 3.30 -11.25
N ARG A 10 7.35 3.50 -12.10
CA ARG A 10 6.06 4.07 -11.71
C ARG A 10 4.93 3.58 -12.61
N LEU A 11 3.93 2.95 -12.01
CA LEU A 11 2.67 2.60 -12.65
C LEU A 11 1.51 3.31 -11.93
N VAL A 12 0.65 3.96 -12.71
CA VAL A 12 -0.61 4.54 -12.22
C VAL A 12 -1.75 3.84 -12.96
N LEU A 13 -2.65 3.21 -12.22
CA LEU A 13 -3.91 2.68 -12.75
C LEU A 13 -5.06 2.99 -11.81
N GLY A 14 -6.27 3.09 -12.35
CA GLY A 14 -7.46 3.25 -11.53
C GLY A 14 -8.71 3.41 -12.40
N ASN A 15 -9.86 3.13 -11.79
CA ASN A 15 -11.17 3.42 -12.35
C ASN A 15 -11.94 4.28 -11.37
N TRP A 16 -12.68 5.24 -11.88
CA TRP A 16 -13.56 6.13 -11.12
C TRP A 16 -15.00 5.89 -11.56
N TRP A 17 -15.91 5.82 -10.60
CA TRP A 17 -17.33 5.60 -10.85
C TRP A 17 -18.14 6.67 -10.13
N THR A 18 -19.03 7.32 -10.84
CA THR A 18 -19.99 8.28 -10.27
C THR A 18 -21.24 7.55 -9.76
N ALA A 19 -22.00 8.22 -8.88
CA ALA A 19 -23.20 7.65 -8.25
C ALA A 19 -24.30 7.24 -9.26
N ASP A 20 -24.30 7.84 -10.46
CA ASP A 20 -25.20 7.50 -11.56
C ASP A 20 -24.69 6.33 -12.43
N GLY A 21 -23.60 5.67 -12.01
CA GLY A 21 -23.07 4.47 -12.65
C GLY A 21 -22.17 4.73 -13.86
N ARG A 22 -21.80 5.99 -14.15
CA ARG A 22 -20.83 6.29 -15.22
C ARG A 22 -19.40 6.04 -14.73
N GLY A 23 -18.64 5.29 -15.54
CA GLY A 23 -17.25 4.95 -15.27
C GLY A 23 -16.26 5.76 -16.12
N SER A 24 -15.07 6.01 -15.60
CA SER A 24 -13.94 6.60 -16.33
C SER A 24 -12.63 6.05 -15.81
N ALA A 25 -11.65 5.87 -16.70
CA ALA A 25 -10.29 5.56 -16.28
C ALA A 25 -9.66 6.78 -15.59
N VAL A 26 -8.78 6.53 -14.63
CA VAL A 26 -7.92 7.58 -14.06
C VAL A 26 -6.90 7.99 -15.11
N GLU A 27 -6.88 9.29 -15.43
CA GLU A 27 -6.03 9.91 -16.45
C GLU A 27 -4.70 10.43 -15.87
N ALA A 28 -4.75 10.92 -14.62
CA ALA A 28 -3.59 11.46 -13.93
C ALA A 28 -3.78 11.36 -12.41
N VAL A 29 -2.67 11.26 -11.69
CA VAL A 29 -2.60 11.31 -10.22
C VAL A 29 -1.35 12.08 -9.84
N ASP A 30 -1.46 13.05 -8.95
CA ASP A 30 -0.30 13.82 -8.46
C ASP A 30 0.35 13.23 -7.21
N LEU A 31 -0.26 12.21 -6.58
CA LEU A 31 0.32 11.45 -5.48
C LEU A 31 1.68 10.86 -5.88
N GLN A 32 2.75 11.40 -5.28
CA GLN A 32 4.10 10.90 -5.42
C GLN A 32 4.42 10.00 -4.23
N LEU A 33 4.55 8.70 -4.48
CA LEU A 33 4.84 7.71 -3.42
C LEU A 33 6.17 8.01 -2.72
N MET A 34 7.18 8.49 -3.45
CA MET A 34 8.46 8.85 -2.84
C MET A 34 8.34 10.04 -1.87
N HIS A 35 7.40 10.96 -2.06
CA HIS A 35 7.24 12.08 -1.12
C HIS A 35 6.45 11.71 0.15
N HIS A 36 5.66 10.63 0.08
CA HIS A 36 4.71 10.28 1.14
C HIS A 36 5.14 9.06 1.94
N GLY A 37 5.79 8.09 1.30
CA GLY A 37 6.10 6.80 1.89
C GLY A 37 7.59 6.48 1.98
N GLU A 38 8.48 7.39 1.55
CA GLU A 38 9.93 7.18 1.70
C GLU A 38 10.30 6.95 3.18
N GLY A 39 11.25 6.06 3.42
CA GLY A 39 11.61 5.63 4.78
C GLY A 39 10.73 4.52 5.37
N GLY A 40 9.68 4.08 4.66
CA GLY A 40 8.89 2.93 5.11
C GLY A 40 7.82 3.28 6.15
N THR A 41 7.40 4.53 6.24
CA THR A 41 6.30 4.90 7.11
C THR A 41 5.29 5.68 6.29
N PRO A 42 4.11 5.11 5.99
CA PRO A 42 3.06 5.83 5.30
C PRO A 42 2.61 7.06 6.10
N PRO A 43 2.15 8.13 5.45
CA PRO A 43 1.56 9.26 6.15
C PRO A 43 0.18 8.88 6.68
N THR A 44 -0.19 9.44 7.82
CA THR A 44 -1.50 9.22 8.46
C THR A 44 -2.55 10.25 8.08
N ASP A 45 -2.13 11.41 7.55
CA ASP A 45 -2.98 12.50 7.06
C ASP A 45 -2.29 13.13 5.85
N TYR A 46 -2.91 13.02 4.67
CA TYR A 46 -2.37 13.53 3.42
C TYR A 46 -3.48 13.81 2.40
N ALA A 47 -3.12 14.55 1.35
CA ALA A 47 -4.05 14.89 0.28
C ALA A 47 -3.35 14.83 -1.08
N PHE A 48 -4.12 14.52 -2.11
CA PHE A 48 -3.65 14.49 -3.48
C PHE A 48 -4.81 14.79 -4.43
N THR A 49 -4.53 14.92 -5.71
CA THR A 49 -5.51 15.05 -6.78
C THR A 49 -5.38 13.93 -7.79
N PHE A 50 -6.51 13.57 -8.39
CA PHE A 50 -6.53 12.72 -9.57
C PHE A 50 -7.51 13.28 -10.60
N LYS A 51 -7.27 12.96 -11.87
CA LYS A 51 -8.14 13.32 -12.98
C LYS A 51 -8.82 12.07 -13.54
N ALA A 52 -10.13 12.13 -13.76
CA ALA A 52 -10.88 11.08 -14.44
C ALA A 52 -12.08 11.68 -15.16
N GLY A 53 -12.36 11.24 -16.40
CA GLY A 53 -13.49 11.73 -17.18
C GLY A 53 -13.41 13.24 -17.45
N GLY A 54 -12.20 13.79 -17.59
CA GLY A 54 -11.97 15.22 -17.77
C GLY A 54 -12.07 16.07 -16.49
N VAL A 55 -12.45 15.50 -15.34
CA VAL A 55 -12.64 16.22 -14.08
C VAL A 55 -11.48 15.95 -13.13
N THR A 56 -11.01 17.00 -12.44
CA THR A 56 -10.01 16.87 -11.36
C THR A 56 -10.73 16.76 -10.02
N TYR A 57 -10.35 15.77 -9.24
CA TYR A 57 -10.88 15.49 -7.91
C TYR A 57 -9.78 15.72 -6.88
N ILE A 58 -10.14 16.35 -5.76
CA ILE A 58 -9.28 16.52 -4.59
C ILE A 58 -9.68 15.47 -3.57
N ILE A 59 -8.73 14.65 -3.15
CA ILE A 59 -8.91 13.63 -2.13
C ILE A 59 -8.07 13.96 -0.91
N ARG A 60 -8.69 13.88 0.26
CA ARG A 60 -8.03 13.90 1.57
C ARG A 60 -8.14 12.52 2.17
N VAL A 61 -7.06 12.03 2.75
CA VAL A 61 -6.95 10.70 3.34
C VAL A 61 -6.58 10.85 4.80
N LYS A 62 -7.35 10.21 5.67
CA LYS A 62 -7.05 10.11 7.10
C LYS A 62 -7.08 8.66 7.53
N MET A 63 -5.97 8.19 8.09
CA MET A 63 -5.82 6.83 8.57
C MET A 63 -6.52 6.61 9.91
N GLU A 64 -7.23 5.49 10.04
CA GLU A 64 -7.89 5.06 11.28
C GLU A 64 -7.18 3.87 11.93
N ALA A 65 -6.73 2.91 11.13
CA ALA A 65 -5.99 1.74 11.60
C ALA A 65 -4.96 1.29 10.57
N SER A 66 -3.88 0.66 11.04
CA SER A 66 -2.71 0.33 10.20
C SER A 66 -2.09 -1.03 10.55
N PRO A 67 -2.81 -2.16 10.35
CA PRO A 67 -2.20 -3.46 10.53
C PRO A 67 -1.00 -3.65 9.59
N GLN A 68 0.05 -4.29 10.11
CA GLN A 68 1.24 -4.62 9.35
C GLN A 68 1.38 -6.14 9.25
N HIS A 69 1.71 -6.61 8.06
CA HIS A 69 2.03 -8.01 7.81
C HIS A 69 3.19 -8.13 6.82
N TYR A 70 3.79 -9.32 6.78
CA TYR A 70 4.95 -9.60 5.93
C TYR A 70 4.60 -10.73 4.97
N LEU A 71 5.01 -10.60 3.71
CA LEU A 71 4.85 -11.60 2.66
C LEU A 71 6.20 -12.02 2.09
N GLY A 72 6.19 -13.20 1.46
CA GLY A 72 7.37 -13.79 0.85
C GLY A 72 8.04 -14.82 1.75
N TRP A 73 8.85 -15.68 1.15
CA TRP A 73 9.47 -16.80 1.86
C TRP A 73 10.44 -16.33 2.94
N ASN A 74 11.18 -15.25 2.63
CA ASN A 74 12.11 -14.59 3.52
C ASN A 74 11.51 -13.35 4.16
N TRP A 75 10.18 -13.17 4.12
CA TRP A 75 9.49 -11.98 4.64
C TRP A 75 9.97 -10.69 3.96
N GLU A 76 10.37 -10.80 2.69
CA GLU A 76 11.00 -9.75 1.91
C GLU A 76 10.06 -8.59 1.54
N THR A 77 8.75 -8.74 1.77
CA THR A 77 7.77 -7.67 1.57
C THR A 77 7.11 -7.33 2.89
N ARG A 78 7.14 -6.06 3.29
CA ARG A 78 6.34 -5.55 4.39
C ARG A 78 5.16 -4.77 3.83
N MET A 79 3.96 -5.19 4.19
CA MET A 79 2.71 -4.56 3.79
C MET A 79 2.11 -3.82 4.97
N VAL A 80 1.76 -2.57 4.74
CA VAL A 80 1.05 -1.72 5.68
C VAL A 80 -0.35 -1.52 5.11
N GLU A 81 -1.28 -2.35 5.57
CA GLU A 81 -2.71 -2.22 5.26
C GLU A 81 -3.26 -1.08 6.12
N THR A 82 -4.05 -0.21 5.51
CA THR A 82 -4.56 0.99 6.18
C THR A 82 -6.06 1.12 5.96
N TRP A 83 -6.80 1.15 7.06
CA TRP A 83 -8.22 1.53 7.07
C TRP A 83 -8.27 3.05 7.11
N VAL A 84 -9.02 3.65 6.18
CA VAL A 84 -8.94 5.09 5.92
C VAL A 84 -10.32 5.72 5.73
N LYS A 85 -10.44 6.95 6.24
CA LYS A 85 -11.49 7.91 5.85
C LYS A 85 -11.01 8.73 4.67
N TYR A 86 -11.84 8.81 3.66
CA TYR A 86 -11.62 9.64 2.49
C TYR A 86 -12.57 10.82 2.49
N THR A 87 -12.10 11.97 2.03
CA THR A 87 -12.95 13.10 1.65
C THR A 87 -12.65 13.45 0.20
N VAL A 88 -13.60 13.24 -0.71
CA VAL A 88 -13.45 13.51 -2.15
C VAL A 88 -14.33 14.69 -2.53
N ASN A 89 -13.72 15.82 -2.91
CA ASN A 89 -14.43 17.08 -3.18
C ASN A 89 -15.43 17.46 -2.07
N GLY A 90 -15.06 17.21 -0.81
CA GLY A 90 -15.90 17.47 0.36
C GLY A 90 -16.86 16.34 0.76
N ASN A 91 -17.02 15.30 -0.07
CA ASN A 91 -17.89 14.15 0.26
C ASN A 91 -17.10 13.08 1.02
N GLU A 92 -17.64 12.64 2.15
CA GLU A 92 -17.00 11.64 3.00
C GLU A 92 -17.23 10.21 2.52
N GLY A 93 -16.23 9.36 2.75
CA GLY A 93 -16.26 7.94 2.45
C GLY A 93 -15.27 7.17 3.31
N SER A 94 -15.24 5.85 3.14
CA SER A 94 -14.30 4.97 3.84
C SER A 94 -13.78 3.92 2.88
N GLY A 95 -12.58 3.41 3.16
CA GLY A 95 -11.99 2.37 2.35
C GLY A 95 -10.70 1.84 2.94
N ILE A 96 -9.92 1.22 2.06
CA ILE A 96 -8.63 0.63 2.39
C ILE A 96 -7.59 1.28 1.47
N CYS A 97 -6.40 1.47 1.99
CA CYS A 97 -5.19 1.78 1.24
C CYS A 97 -4.10 0.81 1.71
N GLU A 98 -3.18 0.45 0.83
CA GLU A 98 -2.09 -0.46 1.15
C GLU A 98 -0.77 0.15 0.67
N TRP A 99 0.22 0.13 1.56
CA TRP A 99 1.58 0.54 1.23
C TRP A 99 2.49 -0.68 1.31
N GLN A 100 3.13 -1.02 0.20
CA GLN A 100 4.05 -2.14 0.12
C GLN A 100 5.49 -1.64 0.10
N TYR A 101 6.33 -2.24 0.94
CA TYR A 101 7.73 -1.91 1.08
C TYR A 101 8.60 -3.14 0.91
N ASN A 102 9.76 -2.96 0.28
CA ASN A 102 10.83 -3.93 0.35
C ASN A 102 11.30 -4.08 1.82
N HIS A 103 11.55 -5.31 2.25
CA HIS A 103 11.98 -5.66 3.59
C HIS A 103 13.15 -6.66 3.55
N PRO A 104 14.38 -6.20 3.25
CA PRO A 104 15.52 -7.09 2.96
C PRO A 104 16.10 -7.77 4.21
N HIS A 105 15.65 -7.42 5.41
CA HIS A 105 16.25 -7.86 6.67
C HIS A 105 15.64 -9.15 7.24
N GLY A 106 14.65 -9.71 6.56
CA GLY A 106 14.01 -10.94 6.97
C GLY A 106 13.02 -10.76 8.12
N ARG A 107 12.62 -11.88 8.73
CA ARG A 107 11.60 -11.90 9.78
C ARG A 107 12.05 -11.12 11.03
N PRO A 108 11.24 -10.17 11.56
CA PRO A 108 11.59 -9.46 12.80
C PRO A 108 11.58 -10.36 14.04
N ASP A 109 12.55 -10.16 14.94
CA ASP A 109 12.70 -10.94 16.19
C ASP A 109 11.48 -10.88 17.11
N SER A 110 10.71 -9.79 17.05
CA SER A 110 9.49 -9.62 17.85
C SER A 110 8.41 -10.68 17.56
N TYR A 111 8.48 -11.33 16.40
CA TYR A 111 7.55 -12.41 16.02
C TYR A 111 8.00 -13.79 16.51
N THR A 112 9.25 -13.96 16.94
CA THR A 112 9.80 -15.28 17.32
C THR A 112 9.20 -15.79 18.63
N ASN A 113 8.78 -14.90 19.53
CA ASN A 113 8.33 -15.24 20.88
C ASN A 113 6.93 -15.89 20.93
N LYS A 114 6.21 -15.95 19.80
CA LYS A 114 4.87 -16.55 19.69
C LYS A 114 4.84 -17.79 18.81
N ASP A 115 6.00 -18.28 18.40
CA ASP A 115 6.09 -19.40 17.48
C ASP A 115 5.78 -20.74 18.15
N PRO A 116 4.97 -21.59 17.52
CA PRO A 116 4.86 -22.98 17.93
C PRO A 116 6.24 -23.65 17.93
N GLU A 117 6.50 -24.51 18.91
CA GLU A 117 7.80 -25.19 19.07
C GLU A 117 8.21 -25.96 17.80
N TRP A 118 7.26 -26.63 17.14
CA TRP A 118 7.48 -27.39 15.91
C TRP A 118 8.05 -26.57 14.74
N SER A 119 7.88 -25.24 14.76
CA SER A 119 8.38 -24.36 13.70
C SER A 119 9.88 -24.07 13.81
N ALA A 120 10.54 -24.41 14.94
CA ALA A 120 11.94 -24.06 15.24
C ALA A 120 12.95 -24.34 14.11
N PRO A 121 12.90 -25.49 13.39
CA PRO A 121 13.82 -25.78 12.29
C PRO A 121 13.69 -24.81 11.12
N TYR A 122 12.53 -24.19 10.95
CA TYR A 122 12.21 -23.29 9.84
C TYR A 122 12.45 -21.81 10.19
N ARG A 123 12.90 -21.48 11.41
CA ARG A 123 13.05 -20.08 11.87
C ARG A 123 14.33 -19.38 11.42
N LYS A 124 15.44 -20.11 11.23
CA LYS A 124 16.78 -19.54 10.94
C LYS A 124 17.45 -20.02 9.65
N ALA A 125 16.90 -21.02 8.97
CA ALA A 125 17.51 -21.61 7.77
C ALA A 125 17.45 -20.70 6.51
N TRP A 126 16.83 -19.52 6.59
CA TRP A 126 16.42 -18.76 5.40
C TRP A 126 17.01 -17.34 5.30
N CYS A 127 17.80 -16.91 6.29
CA CYS A 127 18.50 -15.61 6.29
C CYS A 127 20.01 -15.72 5.98
N GLN A 128 20.52 -16.91 5.65
CA GLN A 128 21.90 -17.13 5.25
C GLN A 128 21.96 -18.13 4.08
N VAL A 129 21.65 -17.64 2.88
CA VAL A 129 22.22 -18.22 1.66
C VAL A 129 23.10 -17.10 1.09
N PRO A 130 24.42 -17.32 0.92
CA PRO A 130 25.36 -16.28 0.50
C PRO A 130 25.01 -15.66 -0.86
#